data_AF-A0A915EV96-F1
#
_entry.id   AF-A0A915EV96-F1
#
_cell.length_a   1.000
_cell.length_b   1.000
_cell.length_c   1.000
_cell.angle_alpha   90.00
_cell.angle_beta   90.00
_cell.angle_gamma   90.00
#
_symmetry.space_group_name_H-M   'P 1'
#
loop_
_entity.id
_entity.type
_entity.pdbx_description
1 polymer ?
#
loop_
_entity_poly.entity_id
_entity_poly.type
_entity_poly.pdbx_seq_one_letter_code
_entity_poly.pdbx_strand_id
1 'polypeptide(L)'
;MSGNVTQGFPVLKVTARDPDAGENARITYKLLTHNLNNASIAPFSIHPSAALLHDHGLPHPLESTALVTIAVDWPIQPTSNWLNIVWLTEDASAKVPENLVIGYVLARISIQGLDHPAKSLSISGSEAFLPQTNRLSSGYLLIVCAELDREKHSSYKLSLVVRNSQEEVVLDHPVQVELSDVNDNRPEWNQTHLRFVWNWQHGENSQLAGNNHIRLVAKDADEGENGRVRYWLEDTNWFTIDPELGVLLLVEEFDCDEVSEVHFKVVAEDNGRPERLSSSVDVVVEIVDVDAKPPLFGQSLYEATVKEDLEVSSCFLQVGEIFVNLILHPQVSDSL
;
A
#
# COMPACT_ATOMS: atom_id res chain seq x y z
N MET A 1 -2.42 -44.60 0.19
CA MET A 1 -3.53 -45.40 -0.34
C MET A 1 -4.46 -44.44 -1.05
N SER A 2 -4.37 -44.34 -2.37
CA SER A 2 -5.23 -43.45 -3.18
C SER A 2 -6.58 -44.12 -3.39
N GLY A 3 -7.61 -43.62 -2.71
CA GLY A 3 -8.99 -44.05 -2.96
C GLY A 3 -9.45 -43.51 -4.31
N ASN A 4 -9.81 -44.41 -5.23
CA ASN A 4 -10.56 -44.04 -6.43
C ASN A 4 -11.91 -43.49 -5.98
N VAL A 5 -12.21 -42.24 -6.32
CA VAL A 5 -13.57 -41.70 -6.18
C VAL A 5 -14.43 -42.37 -7.25
N THR A 6 -15.48 -43.06 -6.81
CA THR A 6 -16.46 -43.68 -7.71
C THR A 6 -17.15 -42.63 -8.59
N GLN A 7 -17.19 -42.88 -9.90
CA GLN A 7 -17.83 -42.04 -10.91
C GLN A 7 -19.23 -41.58 -10.48
N GLY A 8 -19.55 -40.29 -10.68
CA GLY A 8 -20.88 -39.74 -10.41
C GLY A 8 -21.11 -39.21 -8.98
N PHE A 9 -20.05 -38.96 -8.21
CA PHE A 9 -20.20 -38.29 -6.91
C PHE A 9 -20.55 -36.80 -7.09
N PRO A 10 -21.54 -36.26 -6.34
CA PRO A 10 -21.84 -34.84 -6.35
C PRO A 10 -20.70 -34.06 -5.66
N VAL A 11 -20.07 -33.14 -6.39
CA VAL A 11 -18.92 -32.34 -5.92
C VAL A 11 -19.37 -31.00 -5.36
N LEU A 12 -20.35 -30.36 -6.00
CA LEU A 12 -20.86 -29.05 -5.64
C LEU A 12 -22.34 -28.94 -6.02
N LYS A 13 -23.13 -28.29 -5.16
CA LYS A 13 -24.51 -27.89 -5.46
C LYS A 13 -24.55 -26.39 -5.71
N VAL A 14 -24.90 -26.00 -6.93
CA VAL A 14 -25.09 -24.59 -7.30
C VAL A 14 -26.55 -24.21 -7.04
N THR A 15 -26.83 -22.98 -6.60
CA THR A 15 -28.21 -22.50 -6.45
C THR A 15 -28.32 -21.11 -7.01
N ALA A 16 -29.26 -20.91 -7.93
CA ALA A 16 -29.77 -19.60 -8.30
C ALA A 16 -31.24 -19.48 -7.86
N ARG A 17 -31.70 -18.24 -7.68
CA ARG A 17 -33.11 -17.91 -7.39
C ARG A 17 -33.55 -16.81 -8.33
N ASP A 18 -34.73 -16.99 -8.91
CA ASP A 18 -35.44 -15.99 -9.69
C ASP A 18 -36.63 -15.49 -8.84
N PRO A 19 -36.78 -14.17 -8.61
CA PRO A 19 -37.89 -13.62 -7.83
C PRO A 19 -39.27 -13.73 -8.52
N ASP A 20 -39.31 -14.01 -9.82
CA ASP A 20 -40.55 -14.10 -10.59
C ASP A 20 -41.29 -15.42 -10.34
N ALA A 21 -42.49 -15.56 -10.92
CA ALA A 21 -43.32 -16.79 -10.83
C ALA A 21 -43.69 -17.32 -12.22
N GLY A 22 -43.89 -18.65 -12.34
CA GLY A 22 -44.27 -19.30 -13.60
C GLY A 22 -43.06 -19.69 -14.46
N GLU A 23 -43.26 -19.84 -15.78
CA GLU A 23 -42.17 -20.23 -16.69
C GLU A 23 -41.03 -19.20 -16.73
N ASN A 24 -41.31 -17.95 -16.39
CA ASN A 24 -40.36 -16.85 -16.32
C ASN A 24 -39.38 -17.00 -15.14
N ALA A 25 -39.68 -17.84 -14.16
CA ALA A 25 -38.80 -18.13 -13.02
C ALA A 25 -37.93 -19.38 -13.25
N ARG A 26 -37.94 -19.93 -14.48
CA ARG A 26 -37.30 -21.20 -14.79
C ARG A 26 -35.80 -21.03 -14.95
N ILE A 27 -35.07 -21.53 -13.97
CA ILE A 27 -33.61 -21.53 -13.96
C ILE A 27 -33.11 -22.80 -14.65
N THR A 28 -32.17 -22.64 -15.60
CA THR A 28 -31.44 -23.77 -16.18
C THR A 28 -29.95 -23.63 -15.96
N TYR A 29 -29.29 -24.77 -15.71
CA TYR A 29 -27.86 -24.81 -15.45
C TYR A 29 -27.16 -25.43 -16.66
N LYS A 30 -26.08 -24.79 -17.14
CA LYS A 30 -25.26 -25.34 -18.21
C LYS A 30 -23.80 -25.27 -17.83
N LEU A 31 -23.12 -26.40 -17.89
CA LEU A 31 -21.70 -26.46 -17.61
C LEU A 31 -20.95 -26.12 -18.89
N LEU A 32 -20.06 -25.13 -18.79
CA LEU A 32 -19.08 -24.85 -19.83
C LEU A 32 -17.75 -25.35 -19.30
N THR A 33 -17.41 -26.61 -19.58
CA THR A 33 -16.14 -27.17 -19.12
C THR A 33 -14.99 -26.55 -19.90
N HIS A 34 -14.05 -25.92 -19.19
CA HIS A 34 -12.73 -25.64 -19.71
C HIS A 34 -11.78 -26.74 -19.22
N ASN A 35 -11.02 -27.35 -20.12
CA ASN A 35 -9.89 -28.21 -19.77
C ASN A 35 -8.63 -27.37 -19.91
N LEU A 36 -8.05 -26.88 -18.81
CA LEU A 36 -6.83 -26.08 -18.86
C LEU A 36 -5.63 -26.89 -19.41
N ASN A 37 -5.72 -28.23 -19.40
CA ASN A 37 -4.60 -29.13 -19.69
C ASN A 37 -4.75 -29.93 -21.01
N ASN A 38 -5.57 -29.47 -21.95
CA ASN A 38 -5.71 -30.07 -23.29
C ASN A 38 -6.15 -31.56 -23.31
N ALA A 39 -6.71 -32.09 -22.21
CA ALA A 39 -7.24 -33.44 -22.14
C ALA A 39 -8.59 -33.54 -22.88
N SER A 40 -8.79 -34.62 -23.65
CA SER A 40 -9.97 -34.83 -24.50
C SER A 40 -11.25 -35.22 -23.73
N ILE A 41 -11.26 -35.11 -22.40
CA ILE A 41 -12.33 -35.58 -21.53
C ILE A 41 -12.74 -34.45 -20.59
N ALA A 42 -13.97 -33.96 -20.72
CA ALA A 42 -14.57 -33.01 -19.79
C ALA A 42 -14.71 -33.67 -18.40
N PRO A 43 -13.98 -33.22 -17.36
CA PRO A 43 -13.96 -33.91 -16.06
C PRO A 43 -15.26 -33.77 -15.28
N PHE A 44 -16.14 -32.84 -15.68
CA PHE A 44 -17.36 -32.52 -14.95
C PHE A 44 -18.60 -32.47 -15.87
N SER A 45 -19.77 -32.74 -15.31
CA SER A 45 -21.08 -32.50 -15.93
C SER A 45 -22.05 -31.86 -14.93
N ILE A 46 -22.97 -31.00 -15.39
CA ILE A 46 -24.02 -30.42 -14.53
C ILE A 46 -25.40 -30.88 -14.98
N HIS A 47 -26.26 -31.24 -14.03
CA HIS A 47 -27.66 -31.54 -14.35
C HIS A 47 -28.46 -30.23 -14.56
N PRO A 48 -29.17 -30.07 -15.69
CA PRO A 48 -29.73 -28.78 -16.12
C PRO A 48 -30.85 -28.23 -15.23
N SER A 49 -31.45 -29.04 -14.37
CA SER A 49 -32.51 -28.63 -13.43
C SER A 49 -32.22 -28.95 -11.96
N ALA A 50 -31.14 -29.70 -11.67
CA ALA A 50 -30.81 -30.13 -10.30
C ALA A 50 -29.55 -29.47 -9.75
N ALA A 51 -28.79 -28.76 -10.59
CA ALA A 51 -27.61 -27.96 -10.21
C ALA A 51 -26.50 -28.75 -9.49
N LEU A 52 -26.44 -30.05 -9.74
CA LEU A 52 -25.44 -30.96 -9.19
C LEU A 52 -24.32 -31.16 -10.21
N LEU A 53 -23.10 -30.78 -9.82
CA LEU A 53 -21.88 -31.02 -10.56
C LEU A 53 -21.34 -32.42 -10.24
N HIS A 54 -21.16 -33.26 -11.25
CA HIS A 54 -20.66 -34.64 -11.13
C HIS A 54 -19.23 -34.75 -11.66
N ASP A 55 -18.36 -35.45 -10.95
CA ASP A 55 -17.03 -35.85 -11.43
C ASP A 55 -17.10 -37.12 -12.30
N HIS A 56 -16.36 -37.13 -13.41
CA HIS A 56 -16.22 -38.26 -14.32
C HIS A 56 -15.18 -39.31 -13.85
N GLY A 57 -14.51 -39.11 -12.72
CA GLY A 57 -13.72 -40.15 -12.04
C GLY A 57 -12.37 -40.43 -12.71
N LEU A 58 -11.60 -39.38 -13.02
CA LEU A 58 -10.25 -39.51 -13.56
C LEU A 58 -9.22 -39.88 -12.47
N PRO A 59 -8.20 -40.71 -12.77
CA PRO A 59 -7.21 -41.13 -11.78
C PRO A 59 -6.14 -40.03 -11.54
N HIS A 60 -6.01 -39.61 -10.28
CA HIS A 60 -4.96 -38.71 -9.72
C HIS A 60 -5.13 -37.18 -9.98
N PRO A 61 -4.55 -36.30 -9.14
CA PRO A 61 -5.09 -34.99 -8.85
C PRO A 61 -4.80 -34.04 -10.00
N LEU A 62 -5.79 -33.84 -10.87
CA LEU A 62 -5.81 -32.73 -11.80
C LEU A 62 -6.50 -31.58 -11.07
N GLU A 63 -5.73 -30.55 -10.70
CA GLU A 63 -6.33 -29.24 -10.46
C GLU A 63 -6.97 -28.79 -11.77
N SER A 64 -8.31 -28.83 -11.82
CA SER A 64 -9.08 -28.47 -12.99
C SER A 64 -10.13 -27.46 -12.59
N THR A 65 -9.94 -26.21 -13.00
CA THR A 65 -10.93 -25.14 -12.79
C THR A 65 -11.97 -25.22 -13.90
N ALA A 66 -13.24 -25.40 -13.53
CA ALA A 66 -14.37 -25.37 -14.46
C ALA A 66 -15.25 -24.15 -14.17
N LEU A 67 -15.63 -23.42 -15.21
CA LEU A 67 -16.47 -22.24 -15.09
C LEU A 67 -17.93 -22.62 -15.34
N VAL A 68 -18.76 -22.54 -14.30
CA VAL A 68 -20.19 -22.80 -14.41
C VAL A 68 -20.88 -21.48 -14.77
N THR A 69 -21.58 -21.42 -15.90
CA THR A 69 -22.45 -20.27 -16.22
C THR A 69 -23.90 -20.69 -15.99
N ILE A 70 -24.60 -19.95 -15.14
CA ILE A 70 -26.05 -20.11 -14.96
C ILE A 70 -26.74 -19.18 -15.95
N ALA A 71 -27.57 -19.74 -16.82
CA ALA A 71 -28.38 -18.97 -17.76
C ALA A 71 -29.84 -19.02 -17.29
N VAL A 72 -30.40 -17.86 -16.98
CA VAL A 72 -31.85 -17.73 -16.74
C VAL A 72 -32.49 -17.55 -18.12
N ASP A 73 -33.40 -18.45 -18.47
CA ASP A 73 -34.10 -18.41 -19.76
C ASP A 73 -35.20 -17.35 -19.65
N TRP A 74 -35.06 -16.26 -20.39
CA TRP A 74 -36.10 -15.23 -20.47
C TRP A 74 -37.06 -15.58 -21.62
N PRO A 75 -38.37 -15.77 -21.35
CA PRO A 75 -39.34 -16.10 -22.39
C PRO A 75 -39.56 -14.95 -23.40
N ILE A 76 -39.13 -13.74 -23.07
CA ILE A 76 -39.07 -12.60 -23.97
C ILE A 76 -37.60 -12.22 -24.11
N GLN A 77 -37.01 -12.54 -25.26
CA GLN A 77 -35.68 -12.04 -25.58
C GLN A 77 -35.76 -10.52 -25.73
N PRO A 78 -34.86 -9.75 -25.09
CA PRO A 78 -34.85 -8.30 -25.25
C PRO A 78 -34.68 -7.94 -26.73
N THR A 79 -35.48 -6.98 -27.20
CA THR A 79 -35.49 -6.50 -28.59
C THR A 79 -34.31 -5.59 -28.94
N SER A 80 -33.44 -5.30 -27.97
CA SER A 80 -32.24 -4.47 -28.11
C SER A 80 -30.99 -5.30 -27.88
N ASN A 81 -29.93 -5.01 -28.65
CA ASN A 81 -28.58 -5.53 -28.41
C ASN A 81 -28.13 -5.19 -26.99
N TRP A 82 -27.52 -6.14 -26.28
CA TRP A 82 -26.93 -5.91 -24.97
C TRP A 82 -25.70 -6.80 -24.72
N LEU A 83 -24.84 -6.37 -23.80
CA LEU A 83 -23.69 -7.15 -23.33
C LEU A 83 -24.03 -7.85 -22.03
N ASN A 84 -23.76 -9.15 -21.98
CA ASN A 84 -23.67 -9.89 -20.73
C ASN A 84 -22.19 -10.00 -20.32
N ILE A 85 -21.84 -9.32 -19.23
CA ILE A 85 -20.50 -9.28 -18.66
C ILE A 85 -20.52 -10.09 -17.36
N VAL A 86 -19.68 -11.11 -17.29
CA VAL A 86 -19.49 -11.93 -16.10
C VAL A 86 -18.08 -11.67 -15.58
N TRP A 87 -17.97 -10.90 -14.50
CA TRP A 87 -16.72 -10.66 -13.82
C TRP A 87 -16.22 -11.94 -13.16
N LEU A 88 -14.94 -12.22 -13.34
CA LEU A 88 -14.25 -13.40 -12.80
C LEU A 88 -13.36 -13.04 -11.60
N THR A 89 -13.51 -11.81 -11.10
CA THR A 89 -12.94 -11.30 -9.86
C THR A 89 -13.59 -11.96 -8.65
N GLU A 90 -12.92 -11.89 -7.50
CA GLU A 90 -13.35 -12.56 -6.27
C GLU A 90 -14.74 -12.09 -5.78
N ASP A 91 -15.03 -10.80 -5.93
CA ASP A 91 -16.29 -10.17 -5.54
C ASP A 91 -17.31 -10.08 -6.70
N ALA A 92 -16.98 -10.65 -7.85
CA ALA A 92 -17.75 -10.57 -9.09
C ALA A 92 -18.05 -9.12 -9.54
N SER A 93 -17.14 -8.18 -9.24
CA SER A 93 -17.26 -6.78 -9.64
C SER A 93 -16.13 -6.35 -10.60
N ALA A 94 -16.21 -5.10 -11.08
CA ALA A 94 -15.19 -4.48 -11.91
C ALA A 94 -14.00 -3.92 -11.10
N LYS A 95 -13.77 -4.43 -9.88
CA LYS A 95 -12.69 -4.00 -8.99
C LYS A 95 -11.59 -5.05 -8.94
N VAL A 96 -10.34 -4.61 -9.13
CA VAL A 96 -9.18 -5.50 -9.27
C VAL A 96 -7.95 -4.93 -8.56
N PRO A 97 -7.04 -5.75 -8.03
CA PRO A 97 -5.78 -5.24 -7.51
C PRO A 97 -4.88 -4.73 -8.64
N GLU A 98 -4.01 -3.77 -8.34
CA GLU A 98 -3.09 -3.22 -9.34
C GLU A 98 -1.93 -4.16 -9.70
N ASN A 99 -1.57 -5.09 -8.83
CA ASN A 99 -0.48 -6.04 -9.06
C ASN A 99 -0.85 -7.21 -10.00
N LEU A 100 -1.92 -7.07 -10.80
CA LEU A 100 -2.31 -8.11 -11.76
C LEU A 100 -1.29 -8.26 -12.88
N VAL A 101 -0.96 -9.51 -13.18
CA VAL A 101 -0.06 -9.84 -14.28
C VAL A 101 -0.72 -9.62 -15.64
N ILE A 102 0.07 -9.23 -16.63
CA ILE A 102 -0.36 -9.14 -18.03
C ILE A 102 -0.86 -10.52 -18.49
N GLY A 103 -2.01 -10.53 -19.17
CA GLY A 103 -2.72 -11.73 -19.60
C GLY A 103 -3.77 -12.24 -18.61
N TYR A 104 -3.88 -11.65 -17.42
CA TYR A 104 -4.93 -11.98 -16.46
C TYR A 104 -6.32 -11.71 -17.04
N VAL A 105 -7.27 -12.62 -16.80
CA VAL A 105 -8.63 -12.55 -17.34
C VAL A 105 -9.58 -11.96 -16.31
N LEU A 106 -10.16 -10.81 -16.61
CA LEU A 106 -11.07 -10.07 -15.71
C LEU A 106 -12.52 -10.48 -15.83
N ALA A 107 -12.98 -10.67 -17.06
CA ALA A 107 -14.38 -10.91 -17.33
C ALA A 107 -14.57 -11.74 -18.59
N ARG A 108 -15.70 -12.44 -18.65
CA ARG A 108 -16.23 -12.98 -19.88
C ARG A 108 -17.32 -12.06 -20.39
N ILE A 109 -17.27 -11.74 -21.67
CA ILE A 109 -18.25 -10.90 -22.36
C ILE A 109 -18.95 -11.74 -23.42
N SER A 110 -20.27 -11.72 -23.42
CA SER A 110 -21.09 -12.28 -24.49
C SER A 110 -22.07 -11.24 -25.00
N ILE A 111 -22.31 -11.25 -26.30
CA ILE A 111 -23.21 -10.31 -26.96
C ILE A 111 -24.51 -11.04 -27.24
N GLN A 112 -25.63 -10.45 -26.85
CA GLN A 112 -26.97 -11.04 -26.96
C GLN A 112 -27.89 -10.11 -27.76
N GLY A 113 -28.97 -10.69 -28.33
CA GLY A 113 -30.01 -9.93 -29.03
C GLY A 113 -29.65 -9.48 -30.45
N LEU A 114 -28.61 -10.05 -31.05
CA LEU A 114 -28.11 -9.67 -32.36
C LEU A 114 -28.80 -10.45 -33.49
N ASP A 115 -29.65 -9.78 -34.27
CA ASP A 115 -30.21 -10.30 -35.53
C ASP A 115 -29.15 -10.50 -36.62
N HIS A 116 -27.97 -9.89 -36.44
CA HIS A 116 -26.80 -10.05 -37.29
C HIS A 116 -25.60 -10.51 -36.45
N PRO A 117 -24.83 -11.54 -36.85
CA PRO A 117 -23.70 -11.99 -36.05
C PRO A 117 -22.74 -10.81 -35.83
N ALA A 118 -22.52 -10.41 -34.57
CA ALA A 118 -21.51 -9.40 -34.25
C ALA A 118 -20.18 -9.81 -34.87
N LYS A 119 -19.52 -8.87 -35.54
CA LYS A 119 -18.24 -9.13 -36.18
C LYS A 119 -17.09 -8.97 -35.18
N SER A 120 -17.15 -7.92 -34.35
CA SER A 120 -16.06 -7.59 -33.44
C SER A 120 -16.54 -6.84 -32.19
N LEU A 121 -15.80 -7.05 -31.10
CA LEU A 121 -15.83 -6.24 -29.88
C LEU A 121 -14.47 -5.53 -29.78
N SER A 122 -14.49 -4.22 -29.55
CA SER A 122 -13.31 -3.40 -29.28
C SER A 122 -13.50 -2.63 -27.99
N ILE A 123 -12.40 -2.25 -27.35
CA ILE A 123 -12.39 -1.39 -26.17
C ILE A 123 -11.82 -0.04 -26.56
N SER A 124 -12.44 1.02 -26.06
CA SER A 124 -11.90 2.38 -26.12
C SER A 124 -11.73 2.95 -24.70
N GLY A 125 -10.84 3.92 -24.54
CA GLY A 125 -10.56 4.59 -23.27
C GLY A 125 -9.21 4.22 -22.63
N SER A 126 -8.72 3.00 -22.84
CA SER A 126 -7.38 2.57 -22.38
C SER A 126 -6.88 1.37 -23.20
N GLU A 127 -5.56 1.27 -23.36
CA GLU A 127 -4.88 0.10 -23.95
C GLU A 127 -4.53 -0.96 -22.89
N ALA A 128 -4.68 -0.63 -21.59
CA ALA A 128 -4.41 -1.55 -20.49
C ALA A 128 -5.36 -2.76 -20.48
N PHE A 129 -6.50 -2.68 -21.16
CA PHE A 129 -7.45 -3.78 -21.28
C PHE A 129 -7.85 -4.00 -22.73
N LEU A 130 -7.85 -5.26 -23.16
CA LEU A 130 -8.30 -5.63 -24.50
C LEU A 130 -9.29 -6.79 -24.48
N PRO A 131 -10.22 -6.84 -25.46
CA PRO A 131 -11.06 -7.99 -25.65
C PRO A 131 -10.31 -9.04 -26.49
N GLN A 132 -10.18 -10.25 -25.96
CA GLN A 132 -9.63 -11.39 -26.69
C GLN A 132 -10.76 -12.32 -27.13
N THR A 133 -10.72 -12.77 -28.40
CA THR A 133 -11.69 -13.76 -28.88
C THR A 133 -11.50 -15.08 -28.16
N ASN A 134 -12.59 -15.64 -27.62
CA ASN A 134 -12.54 -16.96 -27.03
C ASN A 134 -12.66 -18.00 -28.13
N ARG A 135 -11.54 -18.63 -28.53
CA ARG A 135 -11.55 -19.65 -29.60
C ARG A 135 -12.37 -20.90 -29.27
N LEU A 136 -12.79 -21.08 -28.01
CA LEU A 136 -13.45 -22.27 -27.50
C LEU A 136 -14.91 -22.02 -27.06
N SER A 137 -15.39 -20.76 -27.07
CA SER A 137 -16.80 -20.43 -26.82
C SER A 137 -17.23 -19.19 -27.58
N SER A 138 -18.52 -19.08 -27.92
CA SER A 138 -19.07 -17.84 -28.47
C SER A 138 -18.98 -16.72 -27.43
N GLY A 139 -17.99 -15.82 -27.56
CA GLY A 139 -17.77 -14.68 -26.67
C GLY A 139 -16.35 -14.13 -26.68
N TYR A 140 -16.12 -13.13 -25.83
CA TYR A 140 -14.85 -12.44 -25.62
C TYR A 140 -14.39 -12.57 -24.17
N LEU A 141 -13.09 -12.49 -23.95
CA LEU A 141 -12.47 -12.36 -22.63
C LEU A 141 -11.91 -10.95 -22.51
N LEU A 142 -12.21 -10.28 -21.40
CA LEU A 142 -11.54 -9.03 -21.03
C LEU A 142 -10.23 -9.38 -20.34
N ILE A 143 -9.10 -8.97 -20.92
CA ILE A 143 -7.77 -9.29 -20.41
C ILE A 143 -6.96 -8.04 -20.08
N VAL A 144 -6.06 -8.15 -19.12
CA VAL A 144 -5.04 -7.15 -18.80
C VAL A 144 -3.90 -7.23 -19.82
N CYS A 145 -3.51 -6.09 -20.39
CA CYS A 145 -2.50 -5.99 -21.45
C CYS A 145 -1.33 -5.06 -21.11
N ALA A 146 -1.43 -4.32 -20.01
CA ALA A 146 -0.39 -3.45 -19.50
C ALA A 146 -0.29 -3.59 -17.98
N GLU A 147 0.84 -3.15 -17.41
CA GLU A 147 0.99 -2.99 -15.97
C GLU A 147 -0.04 -1.97 -15.46
N LEU A 148 -0.65 -2.28 -14.32
CA LEU A 148 -1.61 -1.42 -13.64
C LEU A 148 -0.91 -0.80 -12.43
N ASP A 149 -1.29 0.44 -12.13
CA ASP A 149 -0.68 1.25 -11.08
C ASP A 149 -1.75 2.27 -10.66
N ARG A 150 -2.22 2.15 -9.43
CA ARG A 150 -3.31 2.91 -8.82
C ARG A 150 -2.84 4.32 -8.47
N GLU A 151 -1.60 4.49 -8.04
CA GLU A 151 -0.97 5.78 -7.75
C GLU A 151 -0.94 6.66 -9.02
N LYS A 152 -0.79 6.05 -10.20
CA LYS A 152 -0.96 6.72 -11.50
C LYS A 152 -2.42 6.83 -11.92
N HIS A 153 -3.17 5.73 -11.85
CA HIS A 153 -4.53 5.63 -12.38
C HIS A 153 -5.43 4.73 -11.50
N SER A 154 -6.12 5.31 -10.52
CA SER A 154 -7.02 4.57 -9.63
C SER A 154 -8.28 3.98 -10.30
N SER A 155 -8.62 4.40 -11.52
CA SER A 155 -9.71 3.80 -12.29
C SER A 155 -9.56 4.04 -13.80
N TYR A 156 -10.15 3.14 -14.57
CA TYR A 156 -10.22 3.23 -16.03
C TYR A 156 -11.67 3.28 -16.49
N LYS A 157 -12.02 4.37 -17.17
CA LYS A 157 -13.32 4.55 -17.84
C LYS A 157 -13.20 4.01 -19.25
N LEU A 158 -13.76 2.83 -19.47
CA LEU A 158 -13.75 2.10 -20.72
C LEU A 158 -15.09 2.20 -21.42
N SER A 159 -15.08 2.05 -22.73
CA SER A 159 -16.29 1.81 -23.53
C SER A 159 -16.10 0.54 -24.35
N LEU A 160 -17.02 -0.40 -24.16
CA LEU A 160 -17.11 -1.65 -24.91
C LEU A 160 -17.94 -1.41 -26.16
N VAL A 161 -17.28 -1.40 -27.31
CA VAL A 161 -17.87 -1.03 -28.60
C VAL A 161 -18.03 -2.27 -29.47
N VAL A 162 -19.27 -2.58 -29.85
CA VAL A 162 -19.60 -3.70 -30.74
C VAL A 162 -19.82 -3.19 -32.16
N ARG A 163 -19.25 -3.88 -33.14
CA ARG A 163 -19.44 -3.60 -34.58
C ARG A 163 -20.10 -4.75 -35.33
N ASN A 164 -20.95 -4.38 -36.29
CA ASN A 164 -21.52 -5.33 -37.25
C ASN A 164 -20.52 -5.63 -38.39
N SER A 165 -20.95 -6.44 -39.36
CA SER A 165 -20.13 -6.81 -40.51
C SER A 165 -19.67 -5.62 -41.38
N GLN A 166 -20.44 -4.55 -41.36
CA GLN A 166 -20.25 -3.29 -42.06
C GLN A 166 -19.41 -2.27 -41.26
N GLU A 167 -18.85 -2.66 -40.11
CA GLU A 167 -18.07 -1.79 -39.19
C GLU A 167 -18.88 -0.68 -38.51
N GLU A 168 -20.20 -0.74 -38.55
CA GLU A 168 -21.06 0.23 -37.87
C GLU A 168 -21.15 -0.09 -36.38
N VAL A 169 -21.13 0.94 -35.52
CA VAL A 169 -21.36 0.80 -34.09
C VAL A 169 -22.80 0.32 -33.87
N VAL A 170 -22.98 -0.88 -33.32
CA VAL A 170 -24.31 -1.42 -32.98
C VAL A 170 -24.60 -1.39 -31.48
N LEU A 171 -23.56 -1.22 -30.66
CA LEU A 171 -23.66 -1.05 -29.22
C LEU A 171 -22.40 -0.35 -28.69
N ASP A 172 -22.60 0.55 -27.74
CA ASP A 172 -21.55 1.22 -26.98
C ASP A 172 -21.96 1.13 -25.50
N HIS A 173 -21.15 0.43 -24.70
CA HIS A 173 -21.45 0.15 -23.30
C HIS A 173 -20.32 0.64 -22.39
N PRO A 174 -20.56 1.67 -21.54
CA PRO A 174 -19.55 2.18 -20.63
C PRO A 174 -19.30 1.19 -19.48
N VAL A 175 -18.02 0.98 -19.15
CA VAL A 175 -17.57 0.14 -18.03
C VAL A 175 -16.48 0.90 -17.29
N GLN A 176 -16.56 0.94 -15.97
CA GLN A 176 -15.50 1.50 -15.13
C GLN A 176 -14.81 0.36 -14.39
N VAL A 177 -13.51 0.21 -14.60
CA VAL A 177 -12.66 -0.72 -13.85
C VAL A 177 -11.97 0.08 -12.74
N GLU A 178 -12.12 -0.34 -11.49
CA GLU A 178 -11.51 0.30 -10.32
C GLU A 178 -10.31 -0.51 -9.86
N LEU A 179 -9.20 0.18 -9.55
CA LEU A 179 -8.04 -0.47 -8.96
C LEU A 179 -8.15 -0.44 -7.43
N SER A 180 -7.89 -1.58 -6.80
CA SER A 180 -7.67 -1.67 -5.36
C SER A 180 -6.18 -1.64 -5.07
N ASP A 181 -5.86 -0.86 -4.05
CA ASP A 181 -4.52 -0.64 -3.52
C ASP A 181 -3.82 -1.94 -3.10
N VAL A 182 -2.54 -2.03 -3.43
CA VAL A 182 -1.58 -3.05 -2.98
C VAL A 182 -0.40 -2.34 -2.35
N ASN A 183 0.11 -2.85 -1.22
CA ASN A 183 1.25 -2.22 -0.54
C ASN A 183 2.54 -2.42 -1.36
N ASP A 184 2.83 -1.51 -2.29
CA ASP A 184 3.99 -1.56 -3.18
C ASP A 184 4.84 -0.28 -3.14
N ASN A 185 4.41 0.74 -2.40
CA ASN A 185 5.21 1.91 -2.06
C ASN A 185 5.67 1.81 -0.61
N ARG A 186 6.91 2.24 -0.37
CA ARG A 186 7.46 2.35 0.99
C ARG A 186 7.46 3.81 1.41
N PRO A 187 7.51 4.12 2.71
CA PRO A 187 7.59 5.51 3.15
C PRO A 187 8.84 6.18 2.56
N GLU A 188 8.69 7.35 1.95
CA GLU A 188 9.78 8.09 1.32
C GLU A 188 10.14 9.37 2.07
N TRP A 189 11.45 9.58 2.25
CA TRP A 189 12.02 10.78 2.83
C TRP A 189 12.41 11.78 1.73
N ASN A 190 12.11 13.06 1.93
CA ASN A 190 12.50 14.12 0.98
C ASN A 190 14.03 14.31 0.88
N GLN A 191 14.78 13.86 1.88
CA GLN A 191 16.23 14.04 1.98
C GLN A 191 16.85 12.75 2.54
N THR A 192 18.09 12.46 2.16
CA THR A 192 18.84 11.28 2.64
C THR A 192 19.54 11.52 3.96
N HIS A 193 19.74 12.80 4.33
CA HIS A 193 20.36 13.22 5.59
C HIS A 193 19.65 14.48 6.06
N LEU A 194 19.34 14.55 7.35
CA LEU A 194 18.68 15.70 7.96
C LEU A 194 19.57 16.27 9.05
N ARG A 195 19.77 17.59 9.02
CA ARG A 195 20.50 18.31 10.06
C ARG A 195 19.62 19.38 10.67
N PHE A 196 19.55 19.37 12.00
CA PHE A 196 18.78 20.33 12.78
C PHE A 196 19.65 20.96 13.85
N VAL A 197 19.21 22.13 14.34
CA VAL A 197 19.79 22.81 15.49
C VAL A 197 18.74 22.82 16.60
N TRP A 198 19.12 22.36 17.77
CA TRP A 198 18.29 22.34 18.98
C TRP A 198 18.81 23.37 19.97
N ASN A 199 18.00 24.38 20.25
CA ASN A 199 18.34 25.42 21.22
C ASN A 199 17.91 24.95 22.61
N TRP A 200 18.88 24.54 23.42
CA TRP A 200 18.65 24.08 24.78
C TRP A 200 18.81 25.22 25.78
N GLN A 201 17.93 25.24 26.79
CA GLN A 201 17.89 26.22 27.88
C GLN A 201 17.89 25.51 29.23
N HIS A 202 18.53 26.12 30.23
CA HIS A 202 18.59 25.58 31.59
C HIS A 202 17.23 25.74 32.31
N GLY A 203 16.84 24.71 33.08
CA GLY A 203 15.69 24.76 34.00
C GLY A 203 14.34 24.30 33.40
N GLU A 204 13.26 24.48 34.16
CA GLU A 204 11.90 23.97 33.86
C GLU A 204 11.29 24.50 32.54
N ASN A 205 11.91 25.51 31.93
CA ASN A 205 11.48 26.10 30.66
C ASN A 205 12.20 25.53 29.43
N SER A 206 13.07 24.51 29.60
CA SER A 206 13.82 23.89 28.49
C SER A 206 12.92 23.38 27.36
N GLN A 207 11.68 22.95 27.66
CA GLN A 207 10.69 22.51 26.68
C GLN A 207 9.93 23.66 25.99
N LEU A 208 10.01 24.89 26.49
CA LEU A 208 9.25 26.06 26.00
C LEU A 208 10.08 26.98 25.09
N ALA A 209 11.37 26.70 24.91
CA ALA A 209 12.20 27.40 23.93
C ALA A 209 11.63 27.17 22.52
N GLY A 210 11.20 28.24 21.85
CA GLY A 210 10.27 28.23 20.71
C GLY A 210 10.67 27.50 19.42
N ASN A 211 11.72 26.67 19.42
CA ASN A 211 12.22 25.88 18.29
C ASN A 211 12.27 24.36 18.53
N ASN A 212 11.75 23.85 19.65
CA ASN A 212 11.89 22.43 20.04
C ASN A 212 10.88 21.46 19.41
N HIS A 213 10.33 21.79 18.24
CA HIS A 213 9.39 20.93 17.53
C HIS A 213 9.96 20.58 16.14
N ILE A 214 10.92 19.66 16.11
CA ILE A 214 11.40 19.07 14.86
C ILE A 214 10.38 18.02 14.44
N ARG A 215 9.67 18.28 13.33
CA ARG A 215 8.76 17.31 12.73
C ARG A 215 9.40 16.65 11.52
N LEU A 216 9.63 15.36 11.65
CA LEU A 216 10.07 14.46 10.59
C LEU A 216 8.85 13.94 9.85
N VAL A 217 8.91 13.92 8.52
CA VAL A 217 7.79 13.46 7.68
C VAL A 217 8.34 12.60 6.55
N ALA A 218 8.04 11.32 6.61
CA ALA A 218 8.06 10.42 5.46
C ALA A 218 6.66 10.38 4.84
N LYS A 219 6.59 10.20 3.52
CA LYS A 219 5.32 10.09 2.79
C LYS A 219 5.23 8.75 2.12
N ASP A 220 4.08 8.12 2.24
CA ASP A 220 3.74 6.91 1.53
C ASP A 220 2.62 7.22 0.51
N ALA A 221 2.70 6.62 -0.68
CA ALA A 221 1.77 6.87 -1.77
C ALA A 221 0.53 5.96 -1.72
N ASP A 222 0.63 4.87 -0.97
CA ASP A 222 -0.41 3.85 -0.87
C ASP A 222 -1.63 4.37 -0.08
N GLU A 223 -2.76 3.68 -0.22
CA GLU A 223 -4.04 4.09 0.36
C GLU A 223 -4.27 3.50 1.76
N GLY A 224 -4.81 4.33 2.67
CA GLY A 224 -5.30 3.87 3.96
C GLY A 224 -4.18 3.34 4.86
N GLU A 225 -4.26 2.07 5.27
CA GLU A 225 -3.26 1.45 6.15
C GLU A 225 -1.94 1.16 5.44
N ASN A 226 -1.99 0.89 4.14
CA ASN A 226 -0.78 0.72 3.32
C ASN A 226 0.01 2.04 3.26
N GLY A 227 -0.66 3.20 3.28
CA GLY A 227 0.02 4.50 3.37
C GLY A 227 0.24 5.04 4.80
N ARG A 228 -0.15 4.31 5.86
CA ARG A 228 -0.10 4.83 7.24
C ARG A 228 1.28 4.63 7.86
N VAL A 229 2.08 5.69 7.85
CA VAL A 229 3.45 5.69 8.39
C VAL A 229 3.48 5.80 9.93
N ARG A 230 4.32 4.98 10.55
CA ARG A 230 4.74 5.09 11.97
C ARG A 230 6.24 5.30 12.08
N TYR A 231 6.67 5.97 13.15
CA TYR A 231 8.07 6.35 13.36
C TYR A 231 8.68 5.75 14.63
N TRP A 232 9.97 5.43 14.59
CA TRP A 232 10.81 5.19 15.78
C TRP A 232 12.25 5.62 15.54
N LEU A 233 13.02 5.69 16.62
CA LEU A 233 14.43 6.04 16.60
C LEU A 233 15.30 4.80 16.81
N GLU A 234 16.43 4.77 16.14
CA GLU A 234 17.53 3.84 16.39
C GLU A 234 18.77 4.64 16.79
N ASP A 235 19.64 4.03 17.61
CA ASP A 235 20.96 4.57 17.98
C ASP A 235 20.94 5.87 18.83
N THR A 236 19.86 6.15 19.59
CA THR A 236 19.84 7.27 20.54
C THR A 236 18.97 7.01 21.77
N ASN A 237 19.40 7.55 22.91
CA ASN A 237 18.61 7.67 24.14
C ASN A 237 18.32 9.14 24.52
N TRP A 238 18.82 10.09 23.72
CA TRP A 238 18.70 11.53 23.99
C TRP A 238 17.40 12.12 23.48
N PHE A 239 16.78 11.46 22.50
CA PHE A 239 15.53 11.88 21.91
C PHE A 239 14.49 10.77 21.98
N THR A 240 13.23 11.18 21.96
CA THR A 240 12.08 10.34 21.67
C THR A 240 11.34 10.91 20.47
N ILE A 241 10.54 10.09 19.80
CA ILE A 241 9.73 10.53 18.66
C ILE A 241 8.27 10.11 18.88
N ASP A 242 7.35 11.02 18.60
CA ASP A 242 5.94 10.66 18.50
C ASP A 242 5.74 9.72 17.29
N PRO A 243 5.27 8.48 17.52
CA PRO A 243 5.21 7.46 16.48
C PRO A 243 4.17 7.75 15.39
N GLU A 244 3.23 8.68 15.60
CA GLU A 244 2.19 9.04 14.62
C GLU A 244 2.48 10.40 13.98
N LEU A 245 2.96 11.36 14.75
CA LEU A 245 3.19 12.74 14.30
C LEU A 245 4.60 12.96 13.73
N GLY A 246 5.55 12.10 14.05
CA GLY A 246 6.96 12.25 13.70
C GLY A 246 7.64 13.42 14.42
N VAL A 247 7.12 13.82 15.58
CA VAL A 247 7.67 14.96 16.36
C VAL A 247 8.76 14.46 17.29
N LEU A 248 9.96 15.00 17.12
CA LEU A 248 11.12 14.71 17.95
C LEU A 248 11.07 15.53 19.25
N LEU A 249 11.35 14.89 20.39
CA LEU A 249 11.37 15.48 21.73
C LEU A 249 12.66 15.10 22.44
N LEU A 250 13.33 16.07 23.07
CA LEU A 250 14.50 15.84 23.91
C LEU A 250 14.09 15.18 25.24
N VAL A 251 14.89 14.22 25.72
CA VAL A 251 14.71 13.59 27.04
C VAL A 251 15.23 14.53 28.14
N GLU A 252 14.52 14.64 29.27
CA GLU A 252 14.76 15.66 30.31
C GLU A 252 16.15 15.62 30.99
N GLU A 253 16.84 14.47 30.99
CA GLU A 253 18.16 14.30 31.62
C GLU A 253 19.35 14.64 30.69
N PHE A 254 19.16 15.60 29.78
CA PHE A 254 20.22 16.01 28.86
C PHE A 254 21.21 16.97 29.53
N ASP A 255 22.49 16.56 29.58
CA ASP A 255 23.62 17.41 30.01
C ASP A 255 24.36 17.95 28.78
N CYS A 256 24.20 19.26 28.52
CA CYS A 256 24.78 19.92 27.36
C CYS A 256 26.31 20.05 27.42
N ASP A 257 26.90 19.93 28.61
CA ASP A 257 28.33 20.21 28.81
C ASP A 257 29.22 19.12 28.19
N GLU A 258 28.65 17.95 27.85
CA GLU A 258 29.39 16.81 27.26
C GLU A 258 29.04 16.52 25.79
N VAL A 259 27.91 17.02 25.25
CA VAL A 259 27.40 16.61 23.92
C VAL A 259 26.97 17.81 23.07
N SER A 260 27.76 18.13 22.05
CA SER A 260 27.46 19.20 21.08
C SER A 260 26.68 18.72 19.84
N GLU A 261 26.71 17.42 19.54
CA GLU A 261 26.12 16.85 18.33
C GLU A 261 25.64 15.41 18.60
N VAL A 262 24.41 15.10 18.20
CA VAL A 262 23.82 13.76 18.33
C VAL A 262 23.50 13.22 16.94
N HIS A 263 24.00 12.02 16.66
CA HIS A 263 23.73 11.28 15.44
C HIS A 263 22.83 10.10 15.75
N PHE A 264 21.75 9.95 14.99
CA PHE A 264 20.83 8.83 15.14
C PHE A 264 20.07 8.59 13.84
N LYS A 265 19.33 7.48 13.79
CA LYS A 265 18.52 7.12 12.64
C LYS A 265 17.05 7.19 13.00
N VAL A 266 16.25 7.74 12.08
CA VAL A 266 14.80 7.69 12.17
C VAL A 266 14.30 6.67 11.17
N VAL A 267 13.48 5.73 11.61
CA VAL A 267 12.84 4.73 10.76
C VAL A 267 11.36 5.09 10.60
N ALA A 268 10.88 4.97 9.37
CA ALA A 268 9.48 5.08 8.99
C ALA A 268 9.03 3.73 8.42
N GLU A 269 7.94 3.18 8.92
CA GLU A 269 7.32 1.93 8.44
C GLU A 269 5.84 2.17 8.20
N ASP A 270 5.31 1.63 7.12
CA ASP A 270 3.87 1.62 6.86
C ASP A 270 3.12 0.64 7.80
N ASN A 271 1.80 0.51 7.62
CA ASN A 271 1.02 -0.54 8.26
C ASN A 271 0.42 -1.51 7.22
N GLY A 272 1.09 -1.64 6.08
CA GLY A 272 0.60 -2.33 4.91
C GLY A 272 0.61 -3.85 5.02
N ARG A 273 -0.07 -4.48 4.06
CA ARG A 273 -0.16 -5.94 3.90
C ARG A 273 0.04 -6.34 2.44
N PRO A 274 0.60 -7.53 2.14
CA PRO A 274 0.94 -8.61 3.07
C PRO A 274 2.20 -8.35 3.91
N GLU A 275 3.09 -7.50 3.42
CA GLU A 275 4.33 -7.13 4.10
C GLU A 275 4.32 -5.63 4.38
N ARG A 276 4.94 -5.24 5.48
CA ARG A 276 5.20 -3.84 5.80
C ARG A 276 6.49 -3.40 5.15
N LEU A 277 6.48 -2.21 4.58
CA LEU A 277 7.66 -1.61 3.98
C LEU A 277 8.17 -0.48 4.86
N SER A 278 9.49 -0.36 4.93
CA SER A 278 10.15 0.64 5.76
C SER A 278 11.30 1.31 5.04
N SER A 279 11.64 2.50 5.53
CA SER A 279 12.81 3.26 5.11
C SER A 279 13.38 4.02 6.30
N SER A 280 14.62 4.45 6.19
CA SER A 280 15.29 5.20 7.25
C SER A 280 16.05 6.40 6.73
N VAL A 281 16.21 7.41 7.59
CA VAL A 281 17.01 8.60 7.32
C VAL A 281 17.98 8.87 8.47
N ASP A 282 19.20 9.25 8.13
CA ASP A 282 20.21 9.67 9.10
C ASP A 282 19.92 11.12 9.55
N VAL A 283 19.89 11.31 10.87
CA VAL A 283 19.59 12.60 11.51
C VAL A 283 20.74 13.03 12.38
N VAL A 284 21.08 14.32 12.24
CA VAL A 284 22.09 15.01 13.01
C VAL A 284 21.43 16.17 13.73
N VAL A 285 21.53 16.21 15.05
CA VAL A 285 21.04 17.33 15.86
C VAL A 285 22.22 17.98 16.56
N GLU A 286 22.51 19.22 16.17
CA GLU A 286 23.46 20.08 16.85
C GLU A 286 22.78 20.75 18.04
N ILE A 287 23.39 20.67 19.22
CA ILE A 287 22.79 21.18 20.44
C ILE A 287 23.52 22.45 20.85
N VAL A 288 22.75 23.54 20.98
CA VAL A 288 23.25 24.86 21.30
C VAL A 288 22.69 25.29 22.65
N ASP A 289 23.57 25.38 23.64
CA ASP A 289 23.23 26.03 24.91
C ASP A 289 23.11 27.54 24.67
N VAL A 290 21.88 28.06 24.80
CA VAL A 290 21.60 29.48 24.60
C VAL A 290 21.78 30.30 25.89
N ASP A 291 21.93 29.65 27.04
CA ASP A 291 22.20 30.27 28.33
C ASP A 291 23.70 30.33 28.66
N ALA A 292 24.54 29.71 27.81
CA ALA A 292 25.99 29.72 27.90
C ALA A 292 26.55 31.14 28.10
N LYS A 293 27.20 31.35 29.25
CA LYS A 293 27.89 32.62 29.54
C LYS A 293 29.29 32.60 28.92
N PRO A 294 29.76 33.70 28.31
CA PRO A 294 31.14 33.78 27.83
C PRO A 294 32.12 33.62 29.01
N PRO A 295 33.32 33.05 28.78
CA PRO A 295 34.32 32.90 29.82
C PRO A 295 34.65 34.26 30.42
N LEU A 296 34.56 34.35 31.75
CA LEU A 296 34.89 35.55 32.49
C LEU A 296 36.36 35.49 32.92
N PHE A 297 37.17 36.37 32.35
CA PHE A 297 38.52 36.59 32.85
C PHE A 297 38.47 37.38 34.16
N GLY A 298 39.19 36.93 35.17
CA GLY A 298 39.28 37.61 36.47
C GLY A 298 39.90 39.00 36.40
N GLN A 299 40.61 39.33 35.31
CA GLN A 299 41.21 40.65 35.07
C GLN A 299 41.08 41.04 33.60
N SER A 300 40.98 42.35 33.32
CA SER A 300 40.98 42.89 31.94
C SER A 300 42.37 42.92 31.31
N LEU A 301 43.43 42.78 32.11
CA LEU A 301 44.81 42.73 31.69
C LEU A 301 45.62 41.88 32.67
N TYR A 302 46.35 40.88 32.15
CA TYR A 302 47.30 40.09 32.91
C TYR A 302 48.72 40.48 32.49
N GLU A 303 49.48 41.08 33.40
CA GLU A 303 50.89 41.44 33.18
C GLU A 303 51.80 40.49 33.94
N ALA A 304 52.86 40.02 33.28
CA ALA A 304 53.90 39.20 33.89
C ALA A 304 55.28 39.73 33.47
N THR A 305 56.18 39.85 34.43
CA THR A 305 57.59 40.19 34.19
C THR A 305 58.42 38.94 34.30
N VAL A 306 59.14 38.61 33.23
CA VAL A 306 59.96 37.40 33.12
C VAL A 306 61.43 37.77 33.05
N LYS A 307 62.30 36.98 33.68
CA LYS A 307 63.75 37.17 33.57
C LYS A 307 64.27 36.61 32.25
N GLU A 308 65.31 37.24 31.72
CA GLU A 308 65.95 36.83 30.45
C GLU A 308 66.60 35.45 30.50
N ASP A 309 66.92 34.96 31.70
CA ASP A 309 67.56 33.66 31.97
C ASP A 309 66.56 32.56 32.36
N LEU A 310 65.25 32.78 32.17
CA LEU A 310 64.24 31.80 32.52
C LEU A 310 64.41 30.52 31.67
N GLU A 311 64.50 29.37 32.32
CA GLU A 311 64.64 28.07 31.67
C GLU A 311 63.43 27.74 30.78
N VAL A 312 63.70 27.06 29.66
CA VAL A 312 62.67 26.59 28.72
C VAL A 312 61.66 25.71 29.46
N SER A 313 60.37 25.91 29.17
CA SER A 313 59.22 25.23 29.79
C SER A 313 58.84 25.69 31.21
N SER A 314 59.43 26.77 31.70
CA SER A 314 58.98 27.41 32.95
C SER A 314 57.61 28.08 32.77
N CYS A 315 56.66 27.76 33.65
CA CYS A 315 55.38 28.46 33.72
C CYS A 315 55.56 29.82 34.41
N PHE A 316 55.28 30.92 33.71
CA PHE A 316 55.47 32.29 34.21
C PHE A 316 54.17 33.07 34.39
N LEU A 317 53.05 32.55 33.88
CA LEU A 317 51.73 33.12 34.07
C LEU A 317 50.70 31.98 33.96
N GLN A 318 49.86 31.83 34.98
CA GLN A 318 48.71 30.94 34.95
C GLN A 318 47.44 31.78 34.96
N VAL A 319 46.65 31.68 33.89
CA VAL A 319 45.34 32.30 33.78
C VAL A 319 44.30 31.21 34.02
N GLY A 320 43.50 31.35 35.07
CA GLY A 320 42.40 30.42 35.37
C GLY A 320 41.07 30.94 34.83
N GLU A 321 40.25 30.04 34.28
CA GLU A 321 38.82 30.28 34.09
C GLU A 321 38.11 30.21 35.45
N ILE A 322 37.19 31.14 35.74
CA ILE A 322 36.38 31.11 36.96
C ILE A 322 35.13 30.27 36.70
N PHE A 323 34.98 29.15 37.42
CA PHE A 323 33.74 28.40 37.54
C PHE A 323 32.62 29.33 38.07
N VAL A 324 31.49 29.38 37.36
CA VAL A 324 30.30 30.08 37.83
C VAL A 324 29.72 29.29 39.00
N ASN A 325 29.75 29.85 40.21
CA ASN A 325 29.05 29.28 41.36
C ASN A 325 27.56 29.10 41.02
N LEU A 326 27.08 27.85 40.94
CA LEU A 326 25.66 27.55 41.08
C LEU A 326 25.24 27.98 42.49
N ILE A 327 24.48 29.07 42.58
CA ILE A 327 23.77 29.43 43.80
C ILE A 327 22.63 28.42 43.97
N LEU A 328 22.83 27.41 44.81
CA LEU A 328 21.70 26.69 45.40
C LEU A 328 20.96 27.67 46.32
N HIS A 329 19.72 27.97 45.98
CA HIS A 329 18.83 28.80 46.80
C HIS A 329 18.65 28.19 48.21
N PRO A 330 18.45 29.03 49.24
CA PRO A 330 18.44 28.60 50.63
C PRO A 330 17.21 27.75 50.95
N GLN A 331 17.42 26.66 51.68
CA GLN A 331 16.35 25.96 52.40
C GLN A 331 15.73 26.94 53.39
N VAL A 332 14.44 27.22 53.21
CA VAL A 332 13.62 27.95 54.19
C VAL A 332 13.48 27.05 55.40
N SER A 333 14.20 27.35 56.47
CA SER A 333 13.86 26.87 57.81
C SER A 333 12.82 27.84 58.38
N ASP A 334 11.54 27.46 58.34
CA ASP A 334 10.54 28.09 59.20
C ASP A 334 10.82 27.68 60.65
N SER A 335 11.06 28.67 61.49
CA SER A 335 11.10 28.52 62.94
C SER A 335 9.81 29.04 63.56
N LEU A 336 9.07 28.17 64.25
CA LEU A 336 8.67 28.32 65.66
C LEU A 336 8.06 27.02 66.20
#